data_AF-A0A7S3MT22-F1
#
_entry.id   AF-A0A7S3MT22-F1
#
_cell.length_a   1.000
_cell.length_b   1.000
_cell.length_c   1.000
_cell.angle_alpha   90.00
_cell.angle_beta   90.00
_cell.angle_gamma   90.00
#
_symmetry.space_group_name_H-M   'P 1'
#
loop_
_entity.id
_entity.type
_entity.pdbx_description
1 polymer ?
#
loop_
_entity_poly.entity_id
_entity_poly.type
_entity_poly.pdbx_seq_one_letter_code
_entity_poly.pdbx_strand_id
1 'polypeptide(L)'
;MMGKNKGPFYLILNGKASEEIAWHCKHYVLRNLMVKYDTGADLAKGINVCPKHLAKTFALYTQNGKDGKDAYGKKFFHNSEFSLNDFFNVAQVCPVVHYTMGGVQ
;
A
#
# COMPACT_ATOMS: atom_id res chain seq x y z
N MET A 1 14.20 -22.35 -3.17
CA MET A 1 13.41 -21.32 -3.90
C MET A 1 13.96 -19.94 -3.53
N MET A 2 14.94 -19.46 -4.29
CA MET A 2 15.68 -18.24 -3.97
C MET A 2 15.01 -17.04 -4.67
N GLY A 3 14.28 -16.19 -3.94
CA GLY A 3 13.74 -14.92 -4.49
C GLY A 3 12.28 -14.56 -4.12
N LYS A 4 11.48 -15.48 -3.58
CA LYS A 4 10.17 -15.13 -3.02
C LYS A 4 10.42 -14.36 -1.72
N ASN A 5 9.87 -13.14 -1.57
CA ASN A 5 10.00 -12.23 -0.42
C ASN A 5 11.20 -11.26 -0.40
N LYS A 6 11.87 -11.01 -1.53
CA LYS A 6 12.84 -9.91 -1.60
C LYS A 6 12.13 -8.60 -1.95
N GLY A 7 12.19 -7.62 -1.05
CA GLY A 7 11.63 -6.29 -1.25
C GLY A 7 12.38 -5.47 -2.31
N PRO A 8 12.04 -4.17 -2.46
CA PRO A 8 11.16 -3.41 -1.59
C PRO A 8 9.67 -3.73 -1.79
N PHE A 9 8.91 -3.75 -0.68
CA PHE A 9 7.45 -3.76 -0.69
C PHE A 9 6.94 -2.40 -0.26
N TYR A 10 5.84 -1.95 -0.85
CA TYR A 10 5.24 -0.66 -0.53
C TYR A 10 3.78 -0.84 -0.10
N LEU A 11 3.44 -0.30 1.06
CA LEU A 11 2.07 -0.10 1.50
C LEU A 11 1.60 1.25 0.97
N ILE A 12 0.50 1.27 0.21
CA ILE A 12 -0.04 2.48 -0.43
C ILE A 12 -1.45 2.73 0.10
N LEU A 13 -1.68 3.92 0.66
CA LEU A 13 -2.99 4.40 1.08
C LEU A 13 -3.45 5.51 0.13
N ASN A 14 -4.66 5.40 -0.42
CA ASN A 14 -5.31 6.49 -1.16
C ASN A 14 -5.77 7.61 -0.20
N GLY A 15 -6.32 8.69 -0.74
CA GLY A 15 -6.76 9.85 0.04
C GLY A 15 -7.79 9.48 1.09
N LYS A 16 -8.85 8.75 0.70
CA LYS A 16 -9.92 8.29 1.61
C LYS A 16 -9.38 7.45 2.78
N ALA A 17 -8.52 6.46 2.49
CA ALA A 17 -7.92 5.64 3.54
C ALA A 17 -6.97 6.46 4.42
N SER A 18 -6.25 7.43 3.84
CA SER A 18 -5.34 8.30 4.58
C SER A 18 -6.08 9.21 5.56
N GLU A 19 -7.25 9.71 5.19
CA GLU A 19 -8.09 10.58 6.03
C GLU A 19 -8.65 9.84 7.25
N GLU A 20 -9.11 8.60 7.09
CA GLU A 20 -9.62 7.78 8.19
C GLU A 20 -8.59 7.53 9.29
N ILE A 21 -7.32 7.39 8.91
CA ILE A 21 -6.21 7.18 9.84
C ILE A 21 -5.22 8.35 9.85
N ALA A 22 -5.72 9.58 9.66
CA ALA A 22 -4.89 10.78 9.49
C ALA A 22 -3.86 10.99 10.61
N TRP A 23 -4.19 10.66 11.86
CA TRP A 23 -3.24 10.74 12.97
C TRP A 23 -2.03 9.82 12.76
N HIS A 24 -2.25 8.58 12.33
CA HIS A 24 -1.18 7.63 12.02
C HIS A 24 -0.34 8.08 10.84
N CYS A 25 -0.98 8.56 9.76
CA CYS A 25 -0.28 9.09 8.60
C CYS A 25 0.63 10.27 9.00
N LYS A 26 0.10 11.25 9.75
CA LYS A 26 0.89 12.38 10.27
C LYS A 26 2.06 11.89 11.13
N HIS A 27 1.81 10.94 12.02
CA HIS A 27 2.82 10.41 12.92
C HIS A 27 3.96 9.69 12.20
N TYR A 28 3.65 8.88 11.18
CA TYR A 28 4.65 8.14 10.42
C TYR A 28 5.40 9.03 9.42
N VAL A 29 4.74 10.04 8.84
CA VAL A 29 5.40 11.04 7.99
C VAL A 29 6.39 11.87 8.79
N LEU A 30 6.02 12.33 10.00
CA LEU A 30 6.93 13.08 10.88
C LEU A 30 8.18 12.30 11.30
N ARG A 31 8.14 10.97 11.23
CA ARG A 31 9.26 10.08 11.57
C ARG A 31 10.01 9.56 10.35
N ASN A 32 9.71 10.06 9.16
CA ASN A 32 10.27 9.58 7.89
C ASN A 32 10.06 8.07 7.66
N LEU A 33 9.00 7.49 8.23
CA LEU A 33 8.60 6.09 8.00
C LEU A 33 7.59 5.96 6.85
N MET A 34 7.00 7.07 6.46
CA MET A 34 6.00 7.18 5.40
C MET A 34 6.25 8.47 4.62
N VAL A 35 5.97 8.46 3.32
CA VAL A 35 6.09 9.62 2.44
C VAL A 35 4.73 9.94 1.87
N LYS A 36 4.34 11.21 1.91
CA LYS A 36 3.14 11.71 1.22
C LYS A 36 3.52 12.11 -0.20
N TYR A 37 2.76 11.64 -1.17
CA TYR A 37 2.83 12.06 -2.57
C TYR A 37 1.52 12.75 -2.94
N ASP A 38 1.60 13.87 -3.65
CA ASP A 38 0.39 14.64 -4.02
C ASP A 38 -0.28 14.09 -5.28
N THR A 39 0.43 13.28 -6.08
CA THR A 39 -0.10 12.61 -7.26
C THR A 39 0.40 11.18 -7.42
N GLY A 40 -0.31 10.38 -8.21
CA GLY A 40 0.12 9.04 -8.59
C GLY A 40 1.36 9.03 -9.48
N ALA A 41 1.64 10.11 -10.21
CA ALA A 41 2.86 10.26 -11.00
C ALA A 41 4.09 10.45 -10.09
N ASP A 42 3.97 11.27 -9.06
CA ASP A 42 5.03 11.48 -8.06
C ASP A 42 5.28 10.21 -7.26
N LEU A 43 4.21 9.50 -6.88
CA LEU A 43 4.30 8.18 -6.27
C LEU A 43 5.09 7.22 -7.18
N ALA A 44 4.69 7.09 -8.44
CA ALA A 44 5.34 6.16 -9.37
C ALA A 44 6.84 6.46 -9.51
N LYS A 45 7.22 7.74 -9.58
CA LYS A 45 8.62 8.19 -9.58
C LYS A 45 9.33 7.84 -8.26
N GLY A 46 8.69 8.10 -7.12
CA GLY A 46 9.25 7.88 -5.79
C GLY A 46 9.53 6.42 -5.46
N ILE A 47 8.71 5.50 -5.96
CA ILE A 47 8.92 4.04 -5.80
C ILE A 47 9.58 3.38 -7.02
N ASN A 48 10.03 4.17 -8.00
CA ASN A 48 10.71 3.73 -9.22
C ASN A 48 9.92 2.68 -10.04
N VAL A 49 8.65 2.96 -10.32
CA VAL A 49 7.79 2.12 -11.17
C VAL A 49 7.25 2.90 -12.37
N CYS A 50 6.99 2.21 -13.47
CA CYS A 50 6.33 2.82 -14.62
C CYS A 50 4.92 3.31 -14.23
N PRO A 51 4.54 4.58 -14.50
CA PRO A 51 3.20 5.09 -14.20
C PRO A 51 2.08 4.26 -14.84
N LYS A 52 2.32 3.68 -16.03
CA LYS A 52 1.35 2.80 -16.71
C LYS A 52 1.10 1.50 -15.93
N HIS A 53 2.13 0.94 -15.29
CA HIS A 53 1.97 -0.25 -14.45
C HIS A 53 1.17 0.09 -13.18
N LEU A 54 1.48 1.22 -12.54
CA LEU A 54 0.74 1.69 -11.37
C LEU A 54 -0.74 1.95 -11.70
N ALA A 55 -1.01 2.63 -12.82
CA ALA A 55 -2.36 2.88 -13.31
C ALA A 55 -3.15 1.58 -13.51
N LYS A 56 -2.53 0.57 -14.14
CA LYS A 56 -3.13 -0.74 -14.37
C LYS A 56 -3.46 -1.44 -13.05
N THR A 57 -2.55 -1.39 -12.08
CA THR A 57 -2.77 -1.97 -10.74
C THR A 57 -3.93 -1.28 -10.02
N PHE A 58 -4.00 0.06 -10.05
CA PHE A 58 -5.10 0.81 -9.42
C PHE A 58 -6.45 0.55 -10.07
N ALA A 59 -6.51 0.49 -11.40
CA ALA A 59 -7.73 0.13 -12.12
C ALA A 59 -8.18 -1.30 -11.77
N LEU A 60 -7.25 -2.25 -11.74
CA LEU A 60 -7.55 -3.64 -11.36
C LEU A 60 -8.04 -3.74 -9.91
N TYR A 61 -7.39 -3.03 -8.97
CA TYR A 61 -7.80 -3.04 -7.56
C TYR A 61 -9.19 -2.42 -7.36
N THR A 62 -9.49 -1.34 -8.07
CA THR A 62 -10.81 -0.70 -8.07
C THR A 62 -11.88 -1.65 -8.60
N GLN A 63 -11.59 -2.35 -9.70
CA GLN A 63 -12.50 -3.33 -10.27
C GLN A 63 -12.73 -4.52 -9.31
N ASN A 64 -11.66 -5.07 -8.74
CA ASN A 64 -11.76 -6.15 -7.75
C ASN A 64 -12.57 -5.73 -6.52
N GLY A 65 -12.46 -4.46 -6.11
CA GLY A 65 -13.26 -3.88 -5.04
C GLY A 65 -14.75 -3.87 -5.33
N LYS A 66 -15.14 -3.61 -6.58
CA LYS A 66 -16.54 -3.68 -7.04
C LYS A 66 -17.03 -5.12 -7.16
N ASP A 67 -16.18 -6.02 -7.65
CA ASP A 67 -16.51 -7.42 -7.85
C ASP A 67 -16.49 -8.24 -6.54
N GLY A 68 -15.93 -7.67 -5.46
CA GLY A 68 -15.83 -8.31 -4.15
C GLY A 68 -14.85 -9.49 -4.09
N LYS A 69 -13.97 -9.63 -5.09
CA LYS A 69 -13.01 -10.73 -5.21
C LYS A 69 -11.74 -10.26 -5.91
N ASP A 70 -10.62 -10.86 -5.56
CA ASP A 70 -9.37 -10.73 -6.30
C ASP A 70 -8.70 -12.10 -6.50
N ALA A 71 -7.62 -12.12 -7.29
CA ALA A 71 -6.82 -13.32 -7.51
C ALA A 71 -6.04 -13.80 -6.27
N TYR A 72 -6.05 -13.02 -5.18
CA TYR A 72 -5.27 -13.24 -3.96
C TYR A 72 -6.14 -13.70 -2.77
N GLY A 73 -7.46 -13.82 -2.95
CA GLY A 73 -8.40 -14.28 -1.94
C GLY A 73 -8.84 -13.21 -0.93
N LYS A 74 -8.63 -11.92 -1.22
CA LYS A 74 -9.12 -10.82 -0.37
C LYS A 74 -10.65 -10.76 -0.42
N LYS A 75 -11.27 -10.73 0.76
CA LYS A 75 -12.74 -10.76 0.93
C LYS A 75 -13.37 -9.38 1.15
N PHE A 76 -12.66 -8.48 1.82
CA PHE A 76 -13.19 -7.18 2.21
C PHE A 76 -12.43 -6.07 1.50
N PHE A 77 -13.16 -5.18 0.85
CA PHE A 77 -12.61 -4.05 0.11
C PHE A 77 -13.19 -2.77 0.70
N HIS A 78 -12.36 -2.06 1.46
CA HIS A 78 -12.67 -0.74 2.00
C HIS A 78 -11.83 0.30 1.27
N ASN A 79 -12.40 1.47 0.96
CA ASN A 79 -11.75 2.54 0.20
C ASN A 79 -11.03 2.04 -1.07
N SER A 80 -11.68 1.18 -1.85
CA SER A 80 -11.07 0.48 -2.99
C SER A 80 -10.97 1.30 -4.28
N GLU A 81 -11.51 2.51 -4.31
CA GLU A 81 -11.39 3.42 -5.46
C GLU A 81 -10.01 4.08 -5.49
N PHE A 82 -9.17 3.65 -6.43
CA PHE A 82 -7.84 4.21 -6.65
C PHE A 82 -7.80 4.97 -7.98
N SER A 83 -7.29 6.20 -7.95
CA SER A 83 -7.11 7.07 -9.11
C SER A 83 -5.72 7.68 -9.07
N LEU A 84 -5.05 7.86 -10.21
CA LEU A 84 -3.76 8.55 -10.24
C LEU A 84 -3.85 10.03 -9.85
N ASN A 85 -5.05 10.61 -9.90
CA ASN A 85 -5.32 12.01 -9.56
C ASN A 85 -5.75 12.16 -8.10
N ASP A 86 -5.12 11.39 -7.21
CA ASP A 86 -5.33 11.44 -5.76
C ASP A 86 -3.98 11.62 -5.07
N PHE A 87 -4.02 12.00 -3.79
CA PHE A 87 -2.84 11.99 -2.93
C PHE A 87 -2.67 10.61 -2.26
N PHE A 88 -1.43 10.29 -1.92
CA PHE A 88 -1.07 8.99 -1.37
C PHE A 88 -0.16 9.11 -0.17
N ASN A 89 -0.38 8.27 0.83
CA ASN A 89 0.58 8.04 1.91
C ASN A 89 1.18 6.65 1.74
N VAL A 90 2.50 6.59 1.60
CA VAL A 90 3.20 5.37 1.20
C VAL A 90 4.34 5.04 2.14
N ALA A 91 4.39 3.80 2.63
CA ALA A 91 5.44 3.30 3.51
C ALA A 91 6.14 2.10 2.87
N GLN A 92 7.46 2.04 2.97
CA GLN A 92 8.22 0.85 2.61
C GLN A 92 8.13 -0.15 3.76
N VAL A 93 7.78 -1.41 3.45
CA VAL A 93 7.62 -2.47 4.45
C VAL A 93 8.58 -3.62 4.16
N CYS A 94 9.00 -4.30 5.23
CA CYS A 94 9.79 -5.51 5.14
C CYS A 94 9.30 -6.54 6.18
N PRO A 95 9.50 -7.84 5.93
CA PRO A 95 9.27 -8.86 6.95
C PRO A 95 10.22 -8.67 8.13
N VAL A 96 9.69 -8.72 9.35
CA VAL A 96 10.45 -8.68 10.60
C VAL A 96 10.01 -9.79 11.53
N VAL A 97 10.90 -10.23 12.42
CA VAL A 97 10.54 -11.16 13.49
C VAL A 97 9.73 -10.38 14.52
N HIS A 98 8.49 -10.81 14.77
CA HIS A 98 7.61 -10.15 15.75
C HIS A 98 7.51 -10.93 17.06
N TYR A 99 7.26 -12.24 16.99
CA TYR A 99 7.05 -13.09 18.17
C TYR A 99 7.23 -14.58 17.86
N THR A 100 7.46 -15.39 18.91
CA THR A 100 7.51 -16.86 18.83
C THR A 100 6.34 -17.48 19.58
N MET A 101 5.65 -18.44 18.96
CA MET A 101 4.49 -19.12 19.55
C MET A 101 4.86 -20.17 20.62
N GLY A 102 6.13 -20.53 20.78
CA GLY A 102 6.60 -21.56 21.71
C GLY A 102 6.98 -21.00 23.10
N GLY A 103 7.14 -21.90 24.07
CA GLY A 103 7.56 -21.59 25.44
C GLY A 103 7.63 -22.85 26.30
N VAL A 104 8.18 -22.74 27.51
CA VAL A 104 8.14 -23.84 28.49
C VAL A 104 6.70 -23.99 28.98
N GLN A 105 6.27 -25.25 29.16
CA GLN A 105 4.96 -25.60 29.70
C GLN A 105 4.89 -25.42 31.22
#